data_AF-A0A9D7K2B8-F1
#
_entry.id   AF-A0A9D7K2B8-F1
#
_cell.length_a   1.000
_cell.length_b   1.000
_cell.length_c   1.000
_cell.angle_alpha   90.00
_cell.angle_beta   90.00
_cell.angle_gamma   90.00
#
_symmetry.space_group_name_H-M   'P 1'
#
loop_
_entity.id
_entity.type
_entity.pdbx_description
1 polymer ?
#
loop_
_entity_poly.entity_id
_entity_poly.type
_entity_poly.pdbx_seq_one_letter_code
_entity_poly.pdbx_strand_id
1 'polypeptide(L)'
;MSIDIVKATNAAPTPAQLALWLQSTTLLDFSSSSIRKLIETRSWMRLPPKERLGAAYAFVRDEIAFGYNASDDLHASQVLADGIGQCNTKGTLLMALFRAMGIPCRLHGFTIDKRLQKGAVTGIAYVLAPQSIIHSWIEAWLDDRWFRLEGFILDYRYLNALQRRFSACQGPFVGYGAATPDLQNAPIEWRACDTFIQKEGINRDYGFFDAPDDFYARHGVNLSGPKRWLFQNVVRHQMNRNVDRIRGEAAGLRLDAVVGN
;
A
#
# COMPACT_ATOMS: atom_id res chain seq x y z
N MET A 1 21.55 4.17 8.03
CA MET A 1 21.78 5.41 7.27
C MET A 1 20.41 5.99 6.99
N SER A 2 20.10 7.18 7.50
CA SER A 2 18.89 7.90 7.10
C SER A 2 19.09 8.36 5.67
N ILE A 3 18.18 7.99 4.76
CA ILE A 3 18.17 8.56 3.42
C ILE A 3 17.42 9.89 3.47
N ASP A 4 17.85 10.85 2.64
CA ASP A 4 17.08 12.07 2.43
C ASP A 4 15.95 11.79 1.45
N ILE A 5 14.72 11.83 1.96
CA ILE A 5 13.52 11.67 1.14
C ILE A 5 13.19 13.03 0.53
N VAL A 6 13.09 13.06 -0.79
CA VAL A 6 12.74 14.26 -1.56
C VAL A 6 11.37 14.75 -1.09
N LYS A 7 11.29 16.02 -0.67
CA LYS A 7 10.03 16.63 -0.26
C LYS A 7 9.35 17.27 -1.46
N ALA A 8 8.02 17.21 -1.48
CA ALA A 8 7.24 18.01 -2.40
C ALA A 8 7.60 19.49 -2.25
N THR A 9 7.60 20.21 -3.37
CA THR A 9 7.74 21.66 -3.35
C THR A 9 6.59 22.29 -2.55
N ASN A 10 6.89 23.40 -1.85
CA ASN A 10 5.88 24.20 -1.16
C ASN A 10 5.02 25.03 -2.13
N ALA A 11 5.40 25.10 -3.42
CA ALA A 11 4.60 25.78 -4.43
C ALA A 11 3.36 24.95 -4.77
N ALA A 12 2.21 25.62 -4.88
CA ALA A 12 0.98 24.99 -5.35
C ALA A 12 1.17 24.45 -6.77
N PRO A 13 0.63 23.26 -7.09
CA PRO A 13 0.65 22.73 -8.44
C PRO A 13 -0.07 23.65 -9.42
N THR A 14 0.43 23.75 -10.64
CA THR A 14 -0.23 24.51 -11.70
C THR A 14 -1.55 23.84 -12.12
N PRO A 15 -2.51 24.59 -12.71
CA PRO A 15 -3.74 23.99 -13.24
C PRO A 15 -3.49 22.85 -14.23
N ALA A 16 -2.43 22.93 -15.04
CA ALA A 16 -2.04 21.87 -15.97
C ALA A 16 -1.60 20.59 -15.24
N GLN A 17 -0.85 20.71 -14.14
CA GLN A 17 -0.47 19.55 -13.32
C GLN A 17 -1.68 18.93 -12.63
N LEU A 18 -2.58 19.74 -12.08
CA LEU A 18 -3.81 19.25 -11.47
C LEU A 18 -4.67 18.50 -12.49
N ALA A 19 -4.81 19.04 -13.71
CA ALA A 19 -5.57 18.39 -14.78
C ALA A 19 -4.92 17.07 -15.23
N LEU A 20 -3.59 17.00 -15.29
CA LEU A 20 -2.83 15.78 -15.60
C LEU A 20 -3.06 14.71 -14.52
N TRP A 21 -2.99 15.07 -13.24
CA TRP A 21 -3.18 14.15 -12.12
C TRP A 21 -4.64 13.76 -11.87
N LEU A 22 -5.55 14.13 -12.77
CA LEU A 22 -6.93 13.64 -12.82
C LEU A 22 -7.18 12.75 -14.04
N GLN A 23 -6.18 12.53 -14.90
CA GLN A 23 -6.32 11.66 -16.08
C GLN A 23 -6.22 10.18 -15.72
N SER A 24 -6.94 9.37 -16.51
CA SER A 24 -6.80 7.92 -16.53
C SER A 24 -5.51 7.52 -17.23
N THR A 25 -4.95 6.39 -16.82
CA THR A 25 -3.85 5.69 -17.49
C THR A 25 -4.21 4.22 -17.68
N THR A 26 -3.30 3.43 -18.26
CA THR A 26 -3.50 1.99 -18.44
C THR A 26 -3.64 1.29 -17.09
N LEU A 27 -2.79 1.62 -16.11
CA LEU A 27 -2.86 0.99 -14.80
C LEU A 27 -3.93 1.58 -13.88
N LEU A 28 -4.26 2.86 -14.00
CA LEU A 28 -5.27 3.46 -13.13
C LEU A 28 -6.70 3.15 -13.58
N ASP A 29 -6.94 2.86 -14.86
CA ASP A 29 -8.17 2.34 -15.50
C ASP A 29 -9.53 2.56 -14.81
N PHE A 30 -9.72 3.74 -14.21
CA PHE A 30 -10.88 4.03 -13.35
C PHE A 30 -12.15 4.34 -14.15
N SER A 31 -12.06 4.31 -15.47
CA SER A 31 -13.21 4.26 -16.37
C SER A 31 -13.87 2.88 -16.41
N SER A 32 -13.23 1.84 -15.87
CA SER A 32 -13.80 0.50 -15.74
C SER A 32 -15.11 0.50 -14.94
N SER A 33 -16.02 -0.39 -15.30
CA SER A 33 -17.34 -0.49 -14.67
C SER A 33 -17.26 -0.91 -13.20
N SER A 34 -16.30 -1.74 -12.81
CA SER A 34 -16.10 -2.18 -11.43
C SER A 34 -15.72 -1.03 -10.50
N ILE A 35 -14.79 -0.16 -10.91
CA ILE A 35 -14.36 1.01 -10.14
C ILE A 35 -15.52 2.02 -10.02
N ARG A 36 -16.20 2.35 -11.13
CA ARG A 36 -17.35 3.25 -11.11
C ARG A 36 -18.47 2.73 -10.22
N LYS A 37 -18.80 1.44 -10.32
CA LYS A 37 -19.83 0.79 -9.50
C LYS A 37 -19.48 0.81 -8.02
N LEU A 38 -18.21 0.61 -7.67
CA LEU A 38 -17.76 0.74 -6.27
C LEU A 38 -18.02 2.16 -5.74
N ILE A 39 -17.57 3.18 -6.46
CA ILE A 39 -17.73 4.60 -6.04
C ILE A 39 -19.22 4.96 -5.90
N GLU A 40 -20.05 4.53 -6.84
CA GLU A 40 -21.50 4.74 -6.82
C GLU A 40 -22.16 4.02 -5.63
N THR A 41 -21.88 2.73 -5.45
CA THR A 41 -22.45 1.90 -4.37
C THR A 41 -22.08 2.46 -2.99
N ARG A 42 -20.86 2.97 -2.83
CA ARG A 42 -20.39 3.60 -1.60
C ARG A 42 -20.89 5.03 -1.42
N SER A 43 -21.52 5.62 -2.44
CA SER A 43 -21.98 7.00 -2.46
C SER A 43 -20.89 8.02 -2.11
N TRP A 44 -19.62 7.72 -2.38
CA TRP A 44 -18.50 8.57 -1.95
C TRP A 44 -18.59 9.97 -2.56
N MET A 45 -19.09 10.12 -3.79
CA MET A 45 -19.28 11.43 -4.41
C MET A 45 -20.24 12.37 -3.65
N ARG A 46 -21.03 11.86 -2.69
CA ARG A 46 -21.88 12.67 -1.81
C ARG A 46 -21.14 13.23 -0.59
N LEU A 47 -19.96 12.72 -0.28
CA LEU A 47 -19.13 13.17 0.84
C LEU A 47 -18.38 14.47 0.47
N PRO A 48 -17.97 15.30 1.45
CA PRO A 48 -16.97 16.35 1.24
C PRO A 48 -15.62 15.79 0.78
N PRO A 49 -14.76 16.57 0.08
CA PRO A 49 -13.51 16.08 -0.50
C PRO A 49 -12.57 15.34 0.48
N LYS A 50 -12.38 15.85 1.70
CA LYS A 50 -11.56 15.19 2.73
C LYS A 50 -12.13 13.84 3.18
N GLU A 51 -13.45 13.75 3.26
CA GLU A 51 -14.15 12.52 3.65
C GLU A 51 -14.14 11.50 2.51
N ARG A 52 -14.21 11.93 1.24
CA ARG A 52 -14.00 11.07 0.06
C ARG A 52 -12.63 10.40 0.10
N LEU A 53 -11.59 11.21 0.32
CA LEU A 53 -10.21 10.74 0.44
C LEU A 53 -10.11 9.69 1.57
N GLY A 54 -10.60 10.04 2.76
CA GLY A 54 -10.58 9.16 3.92
C GLY A 54 -11.33 7.85 3.71
N ALA A 55 -12.50 7.90 3.05
CA ALA A 55 -13.32 6.72 2.80
C ALA A 55 -12.67 5.75 1.81
N ALA A 56 -12.10 6.26 0.70
CA ALA A 56 -11.35 5.42 -0.24
C ALA A 56 -10.04 4.89 0.37
N TYR A 57 -9.34 5.72 1.16
CA TYR A 57 -8.16 5.29 1.91
C TYR A 57 -8.47 4.13 2.87
N ALA A 58 -9.54 4.26 3.67
CA ALA A 58 -9.96 3.22 4.60
C ALA A 58 -10.39 1.94 3.87
N PHE A 59 -11.10 2.06 2.75
CA PHE A 59 -11.47 0.94 1.90
C PHE A 59 -10.23 0.19 1.39
N VAL A 60 -9.26 0.88 0.78
CA VAL A 60 -8.04 0.23 0.26
C VAL A 60 -7.19 -0.36 1.39
N ARG A 61 -7.21 0.26 2.57
CA ARG A 61 -6.50 -0.28 3.73
C ARG A 61 -7.11 -1.59 4.21
N ASP A 62 -8.42 -1.58 4.48
CA ASP A 62 -9.06 -2.60 5.30
C ASP A 62 -9.91 -3.61 4.53
N GLU A 63 -10.45 -3.23 3.36
CA GLU A 63 -11.27 -4.10 2.53
C GLU A 63 -10.49 -4.75 1.39
N ILE A 64 -9.33 -4.20 1.03
CA ILE A 64 -8.34 -4.87 0.19
C ILE A 64 -7.28 -5.46 1.11
N ALA A 65 -7.23 -6.78 1.25
CA ALA A 65 -6.36 -7.40 2.25
C ALA A 65 -4.88 -7.18 1.89
N PHE A 66 -4.01 -7.02 2.89
CA PHE A 66 -2.57 -7.08 2.65
C PHE A 66 -2.20 -8.46 2.07
N GLY A 67 -1.49 -8.46 0.94
CA GLY A 67 -1.12 -9.69 0.24
C GLY A 67 -0.34 -9.40 -1.04
N TYR A 68 0.08 -10.45 -1.73
CA TYR A 68 0.97 -10.36 -2.88
C TYR A 68 0.25 -10.83 -4.14
N ASN A 69 0.03 -9.89 -5.07
CA ASN A 69 -0.56 -10.17 -6.38
C ASN A 69 0.44 -10.91 -7.29
N ALA A 70 -0.02 -11.26 -8.50
CA ALA A 70 0.82 -11.89 -9.51
C ALA A 70 1.87 -10.94 -10.14
N SER A 71 1.66 -9.62 -10.03
CA SER A 71 2.55 -8.60 -10.57
C SER A 71 2.36 -7.27 -9.83
N ASP A 72 3.33 -6.37 -9.94
CA ASP A 72 3.25 -5.02 -9.38
C ASP A 72 2.44 -4.07 -10.32
N ASP A 73 2.55 -4.27 -11.63
CA ASP A 73 1.97 -3.49 -12.72
C ASP A 73 0.54 -3.92 -13.11
N LEU A 74 -0.29 -4.24 -12.10
CA LEU A 74 -1.70 -4.59 -12.35
C LEU A 74 -2.57 -3.35 -12.47
N HIS A 75 -3.61 -3.46 -13.31
CA HIS A 75 -4.67 -2.48 -13.41
C HIS A 75 -5.43 -2.34 -12.08
N ALA A 76 -5.88 -1.13 -11.74
CA ALA A 76 -6.66 -0.86 -10.54
C ALA A 76 -7.92 -1.72 -10.47
N SER A 77 -8.61 -1.90 -11.60
CA SER A 77 -9.78 -2.78 -11.68
C SER A 77 -9.46 -4.25 -11.37
N GLN A 78 -8.28 -4.73 -11.75
CA GLN A 78 -7.80 -6.08 -11.41
C GLN A 78 -7.43 -6.19 -9.94
N VAL A 79 -6.76 -5.19 -9.35
CA VAL A 79 -6.45 -5.18 -7.91
C VAL A 79 -7.74 -5.20 -7.08
N LEU A 80 -8.76 -4.44 -7.50
CA LEU A 80 -10.09 -4.49 -6.89
C LEU A 80 -10.71 -5.89 -6.98
N ALA A 81 -10.62 -6.54 -8.15
CA ALA A 81 -11.14 -7.90 -8.34
C ALA A 81 -10.38 -8.96 -7.53
N ASP A 82 -9.05 -8.81 -7.41
CA ASP A 82 -8.20 -9.69 -6.60
C ASP A 82 -8.54 -9.60 -5.10
N GLY A 83 -9.02 -8.44 -4.63
CA GLY A 83 -9.35 -8.19 -3.22
C GLY A 83 -8.15 -8.20 -2.27
N ILE A 84 -6.93 -8.28 -2.81
CA ILE A 84 -5.68 -8.27 -2.07
C ILE A 84 -4.66 -7.35 -2.74
N GLY A 85 -3.70 -6.85 -1.98
CA GLY A 85 -2.54 -6.18 -2.54
C GLY A 85 -1.49 -5.73 -1.54
N GLN A 86 -0.39 -5.23 -2.10
CA GLN A 86 0.78 -4.71 -1.39
C GLN A 86 0.95 -3.22 -1.73
N CYS A 87 2.03 -2.58 -1.28
CA CYS A 87 2.25 -1.14 -1.46
C CYS A 87 1.98 -0.64 -2.87
N ASN A 88 2.55 -1.26 -3.89
CA ASN A 88 2.42 -0.75 -5.25
C ASN A 88 1.03 -1.01 -5.84
N THR A 89 0.49 -2.23 -5.73
CA THR A 89 -0.84 -2.56 -6.28
C THR A 89 -1.98 -1.86 -5.54
N LYS A 90 -1.93 -1.80 -4.21
CA LYS A 90 -2.88 -0.99 -3.42
C LYS A 90 -2.72 0.50 -3.74
N GLY A 91 -1.49 0.97 -3.96
CA GLY A 91 -1.22 2.35 -4.40
C GLY A 91 -1.90 2.67 -5.73
N THR A 92 -1.78 1.79 -6.73
CA THR A 92 -2.49 1.91 -8.02
C THR A 92 -4.00 2.03 -7.83
N LEU A 93 -4.60 1.14 -7.03
CA LEU A 93 -6.04 1.21 -6.75
C LEU A 93 -6.44 2.50 -6.01
N LEU A 94 -5.65 2.92 -5.01
CA LEU A 94 -5.93 4.14 -4.26
C LEU A 94 -5.88 5.38 -5.16
N MET A 95 -4.87 5.49 -6.01
CA MET A 95 -4.76 6.57 -7.00
C MET A 95 -5.95 6.58 -7.95
N ALA A 96 -6.35 5.41 -8.46
CA ALA A 96 -7.50 5.28 -9.35
C ALA A 96 -8.79 5.80 -8.70
N LEU A 97 -9.04 5.45 -7.44
CA LEU A 97 -10.20 5.91 -6.68
C LEU A 97 -10.14 7.42 -6.43
N PHE A 98 -8.98 7.96 -6.06
CA PHE A 98 -8.81 9.41 -5.88
C PHE A 98 -9.10 10.18 -7.15
N ARG A 99 -8.50 9.80 -8.28
CA ARG A 99 -8.69 10.49 -9.56
C ARG A 99 -10.13 10.42 -10.05
N ALA A 100 -10.76 9.25 -9.92
CA ALA A 100 -12.17 9.07 -10.26
C ALA A 100 -13.11 9.96 -9.43
N MET A 101 -12.70 10.34 -8.22
CA MET A 101 -13.45 11.23 -7.33
C MET A 101 -13.00 12.70 -7.40
N GLY A 102 -12.12 13.05 -8.34
CA GLY A 102 -11.64 14.42 -8.53
C GLY A 102 -10.56 14.87 -7.55
N ILE A 103 -9.84 13.94 -6.92
CA ILE A 103 -8.72 14.23 -6.02
C ILE A 103 -7.40 14.03 -6.80
N PRO A 104 -6.66 15.11 -7.12
CA PRO A 104 -5.38 15.00 -7.80
C PRO A 104 -4.37 14.26 -6.93
N CYS A 105 -3.68 13.29 -7.51
CA CYS A 105 -2.65 12.53 -6.80
C CYS A 105 -1.53 12.07 -7.73
N ARG A 106 -0.36 11.82 -7.15
CA ARG A 106 0.85 11.33 -7.83
C ARG A 106 1.51 10.22 -7.02
N LEU A 107 2.45 9.51 -7.64
CA LEU A 107 3.22 8.45 -7.02
C LEU A 107 4.59 8.98 -6.59
N HIS A 108 5.08 8.55 -5.43
CA HIS A 108 6.47 8.71 -5.03
C HIS A 108 7.13 7.33 -4.99
N GLY A 109 8.14 7.12 -5.81
CA GLY A 109 8.78 5.83 -6.02
C GLY A 109 10.04 5.65 -5.16
N PHE A 110 10.27 4.42 -4.72
CA PHE A 110 11.35 4.07 -3.79
C PHE A 110 11.91 2.67 -4.05
N THR A 111 13.01 2.35 -3.35
CA THR A 111 13.23 0.97 -2.89
C THR A 111 13.28 0.86 -1.38
N ILE A 112 12.86 -0.30 -0.87
CA ILE A 112 12.97 -0.68 0.54
C ILE A 112 13.92 -1.87 0.73
N ASP A 113 14.51 -1.98 1.91
CA ASP A 113 15.32 -3.13 2.30
C ASP A 113 14.45 -4.36 2.54
N LYS A 114 14.86 -5.51 1.99
CA LYS A 114 14.11 -6.77 2.11
C LYS A 114 13.88 -7.22 3.55
N ARG A 115 14.66 -6.74 4.53
CA ARG A 115 14.43 -6.97 5.96
C ARG A 115 12.99 -6.65 6.38
N LEU A 116 12.36 -5.68 5.73
CA LEU A 116 10.95 -5.33 5.94
C LEU A 116 10.01 -6.51 5.67
N GLN A 117 10.35 -7.35 4.70
CA GLN A 117 9.56 -8.52 4.33
C GLN A 117 9.87 -9.76 5.19
N LYS A 118 10.91 -9.72 6.04
CA LYS A 118 11.30 -10.86 6.87
C LYS A 118 10.13 -11.25 7.79
N GLY A 119 9.70 -12.50 7.73
CA GLY A 119 8.58 -13.00 8.54
C GLY A 119 7.24 -13.01 7.80
N ALA A 120 7.01 -12.09 6.86
CA ALA A 120 5.94 -12.22 5.86
C ALA A 120 6.38 -13.18 4.74
N VAL A 121 7.63 -13.02 4.27
CA VAL A 121 8.34 -13.93 3.38
C VAL A 121 9.29 -14.79 4.21
N THR A 122 9.28 -16.09 3.98
CA THR A 122 10.00 -17.08 4.80
C THR A 122 10.85 -18.03 3.95
N GLY A 123 11.86 -18.64 4.57
CA GLY A 123 12.66 -19.70 3.96
C GLY A 123 13.47 -19.25 2.74
N ILE A 124 13.63 -20.16 1.77
CA ILE A 124 14.45 -19.95 0.58
C ILE A 124 13.97 -18.74 -0.25
N ALA A 125 12.66 -18.48 -0.29
CA ALA A 125 12.10 -17.31 -0.97
C ALA A 125 12.68 -15.99 -0.45
N TYR A 126 12.86 -15.87 0.87
CA TYR A 126 13.47 -14.68 1.48
C TYR A 126 14.98 -14.58 1.20
N VAL A 127 15.67 -15.73 1.20
CA VAL A 127 17.11 -15.78 0.90
C VAL A 127 17.37 -15.30 -0.53
N LEU A 128 16.56 -15.76 -1.49
CA LEU A 128 16.68 -15.44 -2.91
C LEU A 128 16.08 -14.08 -3.30
N ALA A 129 15.32 -13.43 -2.42
CA ALA A 129 14.77 -12.10 -2.68
C ALA A 129 15.89 -11.05 -2.81
N PRO A 130 15.75 -10.09 -3.76
CA PRO A 130 16.72 -9.01 -3.93
C PRO A 130 16.80 -8.17 -2.65
N GLN A 131 17.97 -7.57 -2.39
CA GLN A 131 18.18 -6.75 -1.19
C GLN A 131 17.31 -5.51 -1.18
N SER A 132 17.12 -4.90 -2.35
CA SER A 132 16.25 -3.73 -2.55
C SER A 132 15.05 -4.14 -3.39
N ILE A 133 13.87 -3.76 -2.93
CA ILE A 133 12.57 -4.11 -3.54
C ILE A 133 11.86 -2.81 -3.88
N ILE A 134 11.24 -2.72 -5.07
CA ILE A 134 10.50 -1.52 -5.46
C ILE A 134 9.32 -1.28 -4.52
N HIS A 135 9.13 -0.01 -4.16
CA HIS A 135 8.14 0.44 -3.20
C HIS A 135 7.58 1.78 -3.65
N SER A 136 6.40 2.13 -3.16
CA SER A 136 5.79 3.41 -3.45
C SER A 136 4.83 3.82 -2.33
N TRP A 137 4.58 5.12 -2.26
CA TRP A 137 3.43 5.68 -1.58
C TRP A 137 2.71 6.68 -2.48
N ILE A 138 1.53 7.10 -2.05
CA ILE A 138 0.68 8.03 -2.81
C ILE A 138 0.74 9.41 -2.15
N GLU A 139 0.93 10.44 -2.96
CA GLU A 139 0.75 11.82 -2.52
C GLU A 139 -0.54 12.39 -3.13
N ALA A 140 -1.46 12.86 -2.27
CA ALA A 140 -2.72 13.48 -2.69
C ALA A 140 -2.69 14.98 -2.40
N TRP A 141 -3.14 15.80 -3.36
CA TRP A 141 -3.26 17.24 -3.23
C TRP A 141 -4.68 17.63 -2.82
N LEU A 142 -4.84 18.23 -1.64
CA LEU A 142 -6.12 18.68 -1.13
C LEU A 142 -5.91 19.80 -0.10
N ASP A 143 -6.78 20.81 -0.09
CA ASP A 143 -6.70 21.97 0.82
C ASP A 143 -5.32 22.64 0.83
N ASP A 144 -4.80 22.92 -0.38
CA ASP A 144 -3.53 23.59 -0.61
C ASP A 144 -2.30 22.92 0.03
N ARG A 145 -2.37 21.60 0.24
CA ARG A 145 -1.27 20.80 0.77
C ARG A 145 -1.21 19.40 0.18
N TRP A 146 -0.01 18.84 0.22
CA TRP A 146 0.24 17.42 -0.04
C TRP A 146 0.00 16.59 1.22
N PHE A 147 -0.67 15.45 1.04
CA PHE A 147 -0.79 14.38 2.02
C PHE A 147 -0.04 13.16 1.53
N ARG A 148 0.92 12.68 2.32
CA ARG A 148 1.72 11.49 2.04
C ARG A 148 1.04 10.28 2.67
N LEU A 149 0.64 9.33 1.85
CA LEU A 149 -0.23 8.23 2.25
C LEU A 149 0.49 6.92 1.96
N GLU A 150 0.98 6.26 3.00
CA GLU A 150 1.61 4.92 2.93
C GLU A 150 0.94 3.94 3.90
N GLY A 151 0.24 4.43 4.93
CA GLY A 151 -0.36 3.57 5.96
C GLY A 151 -1.48 2.63 5.48
N PHE A 152 -1.93 2.74 4.22
CA PHE A 152 -2.96 1.88 3.64
C PHE A 152 -2.48 0.44 3.36
N ILE A 153 -1.18 0.17 3.49
CA ILE A 153 -0.60 -1.11 3.06
C ILE A 153 -1.10 -2.28 3.92
N LEU A 154 -1.06 -2.13 5.25
CA LEU A 154 -1.46 -3.17 6.18
C LEU A 154 -2.92 -2.95 6.61
N ASP A 155 -3.77 -3.95 6.37
CA ASP A 155 -5.13 -3.97 6.92
C ASP A 155 -5.09 -4.07 8.45
N TYR A 156 -6.08 -3.49 9.13
CA TYR A 156 -6.12 -3.52 10.61
C TYR A 156 -6.04 -4.91 11.19
N ARG A 157 -6.67 -5.92 10.56
CA ARG A 157 -6.67 -7.29 11.11
C ARG A 157 -5.25 -7.82 11.16
N TYR A 158 -4.48 -7.61 10.10
CA TYR A 158 -3.07 -8.00 10.04
C TYR A 158 -2.21 -7.17 11.02
N LEU A 159 -2.33 -5.83 11.03
CA LEU A 159 -1.54 -4.99 11.93
C LEU A 159 -1.82 -5.29 13.40
N ASN A 160 -3.08 -5.46 13.79
CA ASN A 160 -3.47 -5.81 15.15
C ASN A 160 -2.89 -7.17 15.57
N ALA A 161 -2.82 -8.14 14.66
CA ALA A 161 -2.18 -9.42 14.93
C ALA A 161 -0.67 -9.25 15.20
N LEU A 162 0.02 -8.41 14.41
CA LEU A 162 1.43 -8.08 14.65
C LEU A 162 1.63 -7.36 15.99
N GLN A 163 0.80 -6.36 16.29
CA GLN A 163 0.87 -5.60 17.54
C GLN A 163 0.70 -6.51 18.76
N ARG A 164 -0.22 -7.49 18.70
CA ARG A 164 -0.39 -8.50 19.77
C ARG A 164 0.79 -9.44 19.86
N ARG A 165 1.26 -9.97 18.72
CA ARG A 165 2.38 -10.89 18.63
C ARG A 165 3.67 -10.27 19.18
N PHE A 166 3.84 -8.96 18.99
CA PHE A 166 4.99 -8.19 19.41
C PHE A 166 4.60 -7.13 20.45
N SER A 167 3.71 -7.46 21.38
CA SER A 167 3.19 -6.55 22.41
C SER A 167 4.28 -6.04 23.36
N ALA A 168 5.33 -6.85 23.58
CA ALA A 168 6.49 -6.47 24.38
C ALA A 168 7.55 -5.68 23.59
N CYS A 169 7.38 -5.48 22.28
CA CYS A 169 8.33 -4.72 21.47
C CYS A 169 8.26 -3.24 21.86
N GLN A 170 9.38 -2.71 22.35
CA GLN A 170 9.57 -1.29 22.61
C GLN A 170 10.58 -0.73 21.59
N GLY A 171 10.25 0.41 20.98
CA GLY A 171 11.09 1.06 19.97
C GLY A 171 10.92 0.50 18.56
N PRO A 172 11.91 0.71 17.67
CA PRO A 172 11.77 0.44 16.24
C PRO A 172 11.47 -1.02 15.92
N PHE A 173 10.52 -1.21 15.02
CA PHE A 173 10.12 -2.52 14.50
C PHE A 173 10.40 -2.62 13.01
N VAL A 174 11.03 -3.72 12.57
CA VAL A 174 11.27 -4.02 11.15
C VAL A 174 11.02 -5.50 10.87
N GLY A 175 10.08 -5.78 9.97
CA GLY A 175 9.69 -7.13 9.57
C GLY A 175 8.20 -7.22 9.32
N TYR A 176 7.74 -8.37 8.80
CA TYR A 176 6.32 -8.66 8.60
C TYR A 176 5.56 -7.60 7.79
N GLY A 177 6.23 -6.91 6.86
CA GLY A 177 5.59 -5.84 6.09
C GLY A 177 5.50 -4.51 6.83
N ALA A 178 6.18 -4.32 7.97
CA ALA A 178 6.24 -3.05 8.68
C ALA A 178 7.69 -2.62 8.94
N ALA A 179 7.93 -1.32 8.87
CA ALA A 179 9.14 -0.65 9.33
C ALA A 179 8.75 0.70 9.92
N THR A 180 8.64 0.76 11.26
CA THR A 180 8.09 1.89 12.01
C THR A 180 8.88 2.11 13.31
N PRO A 181 9.05 3.36 13.78
CA PRO A 181 9.70 3.63 15.07
C PRO A 181 8.91 3.10 16.27
N ASP A 182 7.60 2.91 16.12
CA ASP A 182 6.70 2.34 17.13
C ASP A 182 5.62 1.51 16.43
N LEU A 183 5.61 0.19 16.68
CA LEU A 183 4.61 -0.72 16.12
C LEU A 183 3.23 -0.53 16.75
N GLN A 184 3.17 -0.21 18.04
CA GLN A 184 1.94 -0.10 18.79
C GLN A 184 1.19 1.19 18.45
N ASN A 185 1.91 2.24 18.02
CA ASN A 185 1.35 3.53 17.65
C ASN A 185 1.69 3.96 16.21
N ALA A 186 1.71 3.02 15.27
CA ALA A 186 2.01 3.32 13.87
C ALA A 186 0.93 4.26 13.26
N PRO A 187 1.31 5.36 12.60
CA PRO A 187 0.37 6.37 12.10
C PRO A 187 -0.29 5.90 10.79
N ILE A 188 -1.15 4.89 10.84
CA ILE A 188 -1.81 4.32 9.66
C ILE A 188 -3.22 4.88 9.40
N GLU A 189 -3.74 5.69 10.31
CA GLU A 189 -5.07 6.25 10.24
C GLU A 189 -5.07 7.60 9.53
N TRP A 190 -5.94 7.72 8.52
CA TRP A 190 -6.23 9.01 7.94
C TRP A 190 -6.98 9.89 8.94
N ARG A 191 -6.30 10.94 9.42
CA ARG A 191 -6.87 12.00 10.28
C ARG A 191 -6.51 13.39 9.74
N ALA A 192 -6.57 13.54 8.41
CA ALA A 192 -6.05 14.72 7.70
C ALA A 192 -4.56 15.00 7.99
N CYS A 193 -3.78 13.93 8.09
CA CYS A 193 -2.33 13.94 8.29
C CYS A 193 -1.70 12.84 7.45
N ASP A 194 -0.37 12.91 7.30
CA ASP A 194 0.37 11.88 6.61
C ASP A 194 0.29 10.54 7.35
N THR A 195 0.37 9.44 6.60
CA THR A 195 0.29 8.09 7.15
C THR A 195 1.47 7.25 6.70
N PHE A 196 2.02 6.43 7.60
CA PHE A 196 3.22 5.63 7.35
C PHE A 196 3.19 4.28 8.05
N ILE A 197 3.82 3.29 7.42
CA ILE A 197 4.01 1.95 8.00
C ILE A 197 5.27 1.24 7.51
N GLN A 198 5.88 1.69 6.41
CA GLN A 198 7.08 1.10 5.81
C GLN A 198 8.22 2.10 5.57
N LYS A 199 7.99 3.40 5.83
CA LYS A 199 8.95 4.49 5.63
C LYS A 199 10.36 4.24 6.17
N GLU A 200 10.50 3.64 7.37
CA GLU A 200 11.82 3.38 7.97
C GLU A 200 12.62 2.30 7.21
N GLY A 201 11.99 1.56 6.31
CA GLY A 201 12.63 0.57 5.46
C GLY A 201 13.19 1.13 4.15
N ILE A 202 12.93 2.40 3.83
CA ILE A 202 13.34 2.98 2.55
C ILE A 202 14.86 3.12 2.50
N ASN A 203 15.46 2.58 1.44
CA ASN A 203 16.91 2.63 1.20
C ASN A 203 17.29 3.36 -0.10
N ARG A 204 16.32 3.77 -0.92
CA ARG A 204 16.52 4.66 -2.08
C ARG A 204 15.25 5.42 -2.42
N ASP A 205 15.41 6.67 -2.83
CA ASP A 205 14.35 7.53 -3.36
C ASP A 205 14.50 7.70 -4.88
N TYR A 206 13.42 7.45 -5.64
CA TYR A 206 13.35 7.64 -7.10
C TYR A 206 12.62 8.93 -7.51
N GLY A 207 12.03 9.65 -6.57
CA GLY A 207 11.30 10.88 -6.79
C GLY A 207 9.84 10.67 -7.21
N PHE A 208 9.27 11.72 -7.77
CA PHE A 208 7.85 11.78 -8.12
C PHE A 208 7.59 11.29 -9.54
N PHE A 209 6.45 10.63 -9.70
CA PHE A 209 5.91 10.13 -10.97
C PHE A 209 4.45 10.55 -11.09
N ASP A 210 4.04 10.98 -12.27
CA ASP A 210 2.66 11.39 -12.49
C ASP A 210 1.72 10.19 -12.37
N ALA A 211 2.11 9.00 -12.86
CA ALA A 211 1.33 7.78 -12.73
C ALA A 211 2.23 6.55 -12.42
N PRO A 212 1.65 5.43 -11.92
CA PRO A 212 2.38 4.18 -11.77
C PRO A 212 2.93 3.65 -13.11
N ASP A 213 2.25 3.92 -14.22
CA ASP A 213 2.71 3.58 -15.58
C ASP A 213 4.13 4.13 -15.85
N ASP A 214 4.38 5.40 -15.51
CA ASP A 214 5.68 6.06 -15.70
C ASP A 214 6.77 5.45 -14.81
N PHE A 215 6.39 5.07 -13.59
CA PHE A 215 7.29 4.45 -12.63
C PHE A 215 7.77 3.08 -13.13
N TYR A 216 6.85 2.23 -13.56
CA TYR A 216 7.19 0.89 -14.06
C TYR A 216 7.85 0.92 -15.43
N ALA A 217 7.50 1.88 -16.30
CA ALA A 217 8.22 2.07 -17.56
C ALA A 217 9.70 2.38 -17.34
N ARG A 218 10.03 3.13 -16.27
CA ARG A 218 11.42 3.52 -15.94
C ARG A 218 12.17 2.49 -15.11
N HIS A 219 11.51 1.86 -14.14
CA HIS A 219 12.16 1.02 -13.12
C HIS A 219 11.83 -0.47 -13.24
N GLY A 220 10.89 -0.83 -14.11
CA GLY A 220 10.40 -2.20 -14.25
C GLY A 220 9.63 -2.69 -13.03
N VAL A 221 9.31 -3.98 -13.04
CA VAL A 221 8.75 -4.71 -11.88
C VAL A 221 9.83 -5.57 -11.23
N ASN A 222 9.59 -6.03 -9.99
CA ASN A 222 10.60 -6.77 -9.23
C ASN A 222 11.12 -8.06 -9.90
N LEU A 223 10.33 -8.70 -10.77
CA LEU A 223 10.63 -10.05 -11.27
C LEU A 223 10.40 -10.19 -12.78
N SER A 224 11.33 -10.89 -13.45
CA SER A 224 11.25 -11.26 -14.86
C SER A 224 11.59 -12.75 -15.10
N GLY A 225 11.20 -13.28 -16.25
CA GLY A 225 11.57 -14.63 -16.71
C GLY A 225 11.16 -15.77 -15.76
N PRO A 226 11.99 -16.81 -15.59
CA PRO A 226 11.66 -17.96 -14.74
C PRO A 226 11.37 -17.62 -13.27
N LYS A 227 12.03 -16.57 -12.73
CA LYS A 227 11.77 -16.08 -11.37
C LYS A 227 10.36 -15.51 -11.23
N ARG A 228 9.87 -14.80 -12.25
CA ARG A 228 8.48 -14.30 -12.30
C ARG A 228 7.50 -15.47 -12.28
N TRP A 229 7.72 -16.49 -13.10
CA TRP A 229 6.86 -17.67 -13.13
C TRP A 229 6.81 -18.39 -11.77
N LEU A 230 7.98 -18.64 -11.15
CA LEU A 230 8.05 -19.29 -9.84
C LEU A 230 7.34 -18.46 -8.77
N PHE A 231 7.50 -17.14 -8.81
CA PHE A 231 6.81 -16.26 -7.87
C PHE A 231 5.30 -16.31 -8.03
N GLN A 232 4.82 -16.18 -9.27
CA GLN A 232 3.41 -16.19 -9.62
C GLN A 232 2.71 -17.51 -9.29
N ASN A 233 3.39 -18.65 -9.43
CA ASN A 233 2.74 -19.95 -9.29
C ASN A 233 2.99 -20.62 -7.93
N VAL A 234 4.02 -20.19 -7.18
CA VAL A 234 4.41 -20.87 -5.92
C VAL A 234 4.61 -19.88 -4.79
N VAL A 235 5.58 -18.98 -4.92
CA VAL A 235 6.08 -18.18 -3.77
C VAL A 235 5.01 -17.24 -3.24
N ARG A 236 4.27 -16.54 -4.11
CA ARG A 236 3.21 -15.62 -3.66
C ARG A 236 2.10 -16.33 -2.89
N HIS A 237 1.76 -17.56 -3.28
CA HIS A 237 0.70 -18.32 -2.59
C HIS A 237 1.16 -18.75 -1.20
N GLN A 238 2.44 -19.11 -1.03
CA GLN A 238 3.01 -19.38 0.28
C GLN A 238 3.04 -18.11 1.16
N MET A 239 3.45 -16.98 0.58
CA MET A 239 3.46 -15.69 1.26
C MET A 239 2.05 -15.29 1.72
N ASN A 240 1.06 -15.38 0.82
CA ASN A 240 -0.34 -15.06 1.15
C ASN A 240 -0.89 -15.99 2.23
N ARG A 241 -0.65 -17.31 2.17
CA ARG A 241 -1.04 -18.23 3.25
C ARG A 241 -0.42 -17.85 4.60
N ASN A 242 0.84 -17.41 4.62
CA ASN A 242 1.48 -16.97 5.86
C ASN A 242 0.91 -15.65 6.37
N VAL A 243 0.63 -14.69 5.48
CA VAL A 243 -0.04 -13.43 5.82
C VAL A 243 -1.44 -13.69 6.39
N ASP A 244 -2.22 -14.58 5.75
CA ASP A 244 -3.54 -15.00 6.23
C ASP A 244 -3.47 -15.70 7.58
N ARG A 245 -2.48 -16.58 7.78
CA ARG A 245 -2.24 -17.24 9.07
C ARG A 245 -2.00 -16.21 10.18
N ILE A 246 -1.11 -15.24 9.95
CA ILE A 246 -0.84 -14.15 10.91
C ILE A 246 -2.11 -13.34 11.16
N ARG A 247 -2.85 -12.96 10.10
CA ARG A 247 -4.12 -12.24 10.23
C ARG A 247 -5.13 -13.01 11.11
N GLY A 248 -5.14 -14.34 11.00
CA GLY A 248 -5.99 -15.23 11.79
C GLY A 248 -5.57 -15.40 13.26
N GLU A 249 -4.30 -15.16 13.61
CA GLU A 249 -3.80 -15.26 15.00
C GLU A 249 -4.57 -14.32 15.96
N ALA A 250 -5.09 -13.19 15.46
CA ALA A 250 -5.92 -12.28 16.24
C ALA A 250 -7.33 -12.81 16.57
N ALA A 251 -7.83 -13.80 15.81
CA ALA A 251 -9.15 -14.40 15.99
C ALA A 251 -9.14 -15.65 16.90
N GLY A 252 -8.07 -16.45 16.85
CA GLY A 252 -7.97 -17.73 17.58
C GLY A 252 -7.98 -17.60 19.10
N LEU A 253 -7.29 -16.60 19.65
CA LEU A 253 -7.19 -16.42 21.11
C LEU A 253 -8.49 -15.91 21.78
N ARG A 254 -9.47 -15.41 21.01
CA ARG A 254 -10.80 -15.05 21.56
C ARG A 254 -11.69 -16.26 21.81
N LEU A 255 -11.43 -17.39 21.14
CA LEU A 255 -12.18 -18.64 21.36
C LEU A 255 -11.65 -19.41 22.57
N ASP A 256 -10.33 -19.37 22.81
CA ASP A 256 -9.71 -20.03 23.97
C ASP A 256 -10.01 -19.30 25.30
N ALA A 257 -10.36 -18.02 25.26
CA ALA A 257 -10.74 -17.25 26.45
C ALA A 257 -12.22 -17.39 26.87
N VAL A 258 -13.04 -18.08 26.07
CA VAL A 258 -14.49 -18.28 26.33
C VAL A 258 -14.81 -19.70 26.78
N VAL A 259 -13.86 -20.64 26.68
CA VAL A 259 -14.00 -22.01 27.19
C VAL A 259 -13.12 -22.17 28.43
N GLY A 260 -13.54 -21.52 29.51
CA GLY A 260 -12.84 -21.54 30.80
C GLY A 260 -13.75 -21.05 31.91
N ASN A 261 -14.84 -21.79 32.13
CA ASN A 261 -15.63 -21.81 33.37
C ASN A 261 -16.08 -23.24 33.61
#